data_AF-A0A8C4IJI5-F1
#
_entry.id   AF-A0A8C4IJI5-F1
#
_cell.length_a   1.000
_cell.length_b   1.000
_cell.length_c   1.000
_cell.angle_alpha   90.00
_cell.angle_beta   90.00
_cell.angle_gamma   90.00
#
_symmetry.space_group_name_H-M   'P 1'
#
loop_
_entity.id
_entity.type
_entity.pdbx_description
1 polymer ?
#
loop_
_entity_poly.entity_id
_entity_poly.type
_entity_poly.pdbx_seq_one_letter_code
_entity_poly.pdbx_strand_id
1 'polypeptide(L)'
;CVCVSVCVCLCDKLFPQAIDYLQRAFSVRRRVGPVLLSRQCATNQYLRKRDDPHRYCQDACADVTRCGPVIVPQHHLQQCKVCSESGKSCGPLGPPDGPGVEGSDFVLYVSGITTERCGQENIVAYAAYCQLEAELDRPIAGYANLCPAMISSQPQEFEGMLSTVKHEIIHALGFSAGLFAFYHDDDGKPLTPRFASGLPAFNESLGLYQWSDAVIRRVSRLWDIRGGVMVRHQVHVLVTPRVVEEARRHFNCPILEGMELENQGGTGTELNHWEKRLLENEAMTGSHTQNRVFSRLTLAIMEDSGWYRANYSLAQRLDWGRGLGCDFALKSCKFWMDRQRRHAVTPYCDTVRASPLQLTCRQDQLAVAVCNLQKYPQELPLEYQYFDRIPEVAADQLSFFGGAVEIADYCPFSQEFSWHLSGEYQRNSYCRVSENQPDWWRNYGAEQYGPDSVCLYQKSAFVMEQCTKKMTYPDWGSGCYKVWCSAQGLTVYVQDRSFHCVRKGQLLSVSVRVNDWVYNGVLICPACTDFCDDCPLPHQLPALNSSRSNPIDPCSGSPGLAVTLWLLLLNLLPLVAGLLLCHCS
;
A
#
# COMPACT_ATOMS: atom_id res chain seq x y z
N CYS A 1 -24.62 15.81 14.49
CA CYS A 1 -23.24 16.31 14.32
C CYS A 1 -22.33 15.33 13.57
N VAL A 2 -22.23 14.04 13.96
CA VAL A 2 -21.35 13.05 13.31
C VAL A 2 -21.65 12.86 11.81
N CYS A 3 -22.92 12.68 11.41
CA CYS A 3 -23.26 12.54 9.98
C CYS A 3 -22.93 13.78 9.12
N VAL A 4 -23.00 14.98 9.69
CA VAL A 4 -22.66 16.23 8.98
C VAL A 4 -21.14 16.32 8.80
N SER A 5 -20.36 16.00 9.83
CA SER A 5 -18.89 15.98 9.77
C SER A 5 -18.36 14.93 8.78
N VAL A 6 -18.96 13.74 8.75
CA VAL A 6 -18.61 12.69 7.78
C VAL A 6 -18.95 13.09 6.36
N CYS A 7 -20.15 13.66 6.13
CA CYS A 7 -20.54 14.14 4.81
C CYS A 7 -19.59 15.25 4.30
N VAL A 8 -19.23 16.21 5.15
CA VAL A 8 -18.25 17.26 4.85
C VAL A 8 -16.87 16.66 4.54
N CYS A 9 -16.40 15.68 5.32
CA CYS A 9 -15.11 15.03 5.05
C CYS A 9 -15.09 14.32 3.69
N LEU A 10 -16.15 13.59 3.36
CA LEU A 10 -16.27 12.85 2.10
C LEU A 10 -16.39 13.78 0.90
N CYS A 11 -17.35 14.70 0.94
CA CYS A 11 -17.72 15.55 -0.18
C CYS A 11 -16.75 16.72 -0.37
N ASP A 12 -16.20 17.29 0.71
CA ASP A 12 -15.41 18.53 0.62
C ASP A 12 -13.89 18.28 0.68
N LYS A 13 -13.45 17.07 1.06
CA LYS A 13 -12.02 16.74 1.14
C LYS A 13 -11.64 15.49 0.37
N LEU A 14 -12.21 14.34 0.72
CA LEU A 14 -11.70 13.04 0.28
C LEU A 14 -11.88 12.81 -1.22
N PHE A 15 -13.10 12.94 -1.74
CA PHE A 15 -13.37 12.80 -3.18
C PHE A 15 -12.74 13.92 -4.01
N PRO A 16 -12.83 15.21 -3.63
CA PRO A 16 -12.15 16.27 -4.37
C PRO A 16 -10.65 16.04 -4.54
N GLN A 17 -9.94 15.62 -3.49
CA GLN A 17 -8.50 15.34 -3.58
C GLN A 17 -8.20 14.10 -4.44
N ALA A 18 -9.02 13.05 -4.34
CA ALA A 18 -8.87 11.87 -5.20
C ALA A 18 -9.09 12.21 -6.68
N ILE A 19 -10.15 12.98 -6.98
CA ILE A 19 -10.48 13.43 -8.34
C ILE A 19 -9.38 14.34 -8.89
N ASP A 20 -8.88 15.30 -8.10
CA ASP A 20 -7.79 16.19 -8.52
C ASP A 20 -6.52 15.39 -8.87
N TYR A 21 -6.16 14.38 -8.07
CA TYR A 21 -5.06 13.49 -8.43
C TYR A 21 -5.31 12.78 -9.76
N LEU A 22 -6.49 12.18 -9.94
CA LEU A 22 -6.83 11.40 -11.14
C LEU A 22 -6.91 12.27 -12.40
N GLN A 23 -7.42 13.49 -12.30
CA GLN A 23 -7.46 14.45 -13.42
C GLN A 23 -6.06 14.90 -13.86
N ARG A 24 -5.10 14.95 -12.93
CA ARG A 24 -3.69 15.22 -13.25
C ARG A 24 -2.95 13.98 -13.76
N ALA A 25 -3.38 12.79 -13.31
CA ALA A 25 -2.78 11.51 -13.70
C ALA A 25 -3.25 11.03 -15.07
N PHE A 26 -4.51 11.27 -15.45
CA PHE A 26 -5.10 10.72 -16.67
C PHE A 26 -5.74 11.82 -17.51
N SER A 27 -5.23 11.99 -18.73
CA SER A 27 -5.87 12.83 -19.75
C SER A 27 -6.68 11.96 -20.71
N VAL A 28 -7.76 12.51 -21.24
CA VAL A 28 -8.71 11.77 -22.06
C VAL A 28 -9.10 12.55 -23.31
N ARG A 29 -9.52 11.85 -24.36
CA ARG A 29 -10.17 12.47 -25.51
C ARG A 29 -11.51 13.06 -25.04
N ARG A 30 -11.62 14.38 -25.07
CA ARG A 30 -12.84 15.07 -24.66
C ARG A 30 -14.04 14.62 -25.48
N ARG A 31 -15.14 14.37 -24.79
CA ARG A 31 -16.44 14.11 -25.42
C ARG A 31 -17.03 15.39 -25.99
N VAL A 32 -17.80 15.23 -27.06
CA VAL A 32 -18.67 16.30 -27.62
C VAL A 32 -20.07 16.14 -27.04
N GLY A 33 -20.57 17.20 -26.40
CA GLY A 33 -21.91 17.22 -25.80
C GLY A 33 -21.98 16.67 -24.36
N PRO A 34 -23.17 16.71 -23.74
CA PRO A 34 -23.35 16.28 -22.36
C PRO A 34 -23.30 14.76 -22.19
N VAL A 35 -22.90 14.30 -21.00
CA VAL A 35 -23.04 12.88 -20.62
C VAL A 35 -24.50 12.59 -20.32
N LEU A 36 -25.08 11.68 -21.10
CA LEU A 36 -26.44 11.19 -20.96
C LEU A 36 -26.44 9.66 -20.81
N LEU A 37 -27.12 9.16 -19.78
CA LEU A 37 -27.17 7.74 -19.46
C LEU A 37 -28.44 7.07 -19.99
N SER A 38 -28.27 5.88 -20.56
CA SER A 38 -29.36 5.02 -21.02
C SER A 38 -30.19 4.58 -19.83
N ARG A 39 -31.52 4.53 -20.00
CA ARG A 39 -32.41 3.96 -18.99
C ARG A 39 -32.20 2.45 -18.89
N GLN A 40 -32.29 1.94 -17.67
CA GLN A 40 -32.26 0.49 -17.41
C GLN A 40 -33.54 -0.16 -17.96
N CYS A 41 -33.45 -1.40 -18.45
CA CYS A 41 -34.62 -2.14 -18.93
C CYS A 41 -35.36 -2.83 -17.80
N ALA A 42 -36.69 -2.85 -17.86
CA ALA A 42 -37.52 -3.46 -16.80
C ALA A 42 -37.21 -4.95 -16.61
N THR A 43 -36.89 -5.65 -17.70
CA THR A 43 -36.53 -7.08 -17.71
C THR A 43 -35.03 -7.34 -17.74
N ASN A 44 -34.18 -6.29 -17.68
CA ASN A 44 -32.74 -6.35 -17.97
C ASN A 44 -32.37 -6.96 -19.34
N GLN A 45 -33.32 -7.04 -20.28
CA GLN A 45 -33.07 -7.50 -21.64
C GLN A 45 -32.81 -6.31 -22.56
N TYR A 46 -31.63 -6.32 -23.19
CA TYR A 46 -31.16 -5.25 -24.06
C TYR A 46 -31.03 -5.76 -25.50
N LEU A 47 -31.47 -4.94 -26.44
CA LEU A 47 -31.37 -5.15 -27.87
C LEU A 47 -30.48 -4.06 -28.49
N ARG A 48 -29.69 -4.44 -29.48
CA ARG A 48 -28.91 -3.51 -30.32
C ARG A 48 -29.34 -3.67 -31.76
N LYS A 49 -29.62 -2.55 -32.43
CA LYS A 49 -29.83 -2.54 -33.87
C LYS A 49 -28.49 -2.47 -34.59
N ARG A 50 -28.44 -3.06 -35.78
CA ARG A 50 -27.31 -2.90 -36.69
C ARG A 50 -27.19 -1.42 -37.07
N ASP A 51 -25.97 -0.88 -37.00
CA ASP A 51 -25.64 0.51 -37.35
C ASP A 51 -26.32 1.59 -36.48
N ASP A 52 -26.85 1.22 -35.30
CA ASP A 52 -27.35 2.17 -34.30
C ASP A 52 -26.49 2.08 -33.02
N PRO A 53 -25.88 3.18 -32.55
CA PRO A 53 -25.06 3.17 -31.35
C PRO A 53 -25.88 2.95 -30.06
N HIS A 54 -27.20 3.10 -30.10
CA HIS A 54 -28.06 3.06 -28.92
C HIS A 54 -28.45 1.64 -28.50
N ARG A 55 -28.63 1.47 -27.19
CA ARG A 55 -29.25 0.29 -26.60
C ARG A 55 -30.76 0.50 -26.49
N TYR A 56 -31.51 -0.53 -26.85
CA TYR A 56 -32.96 -0.58 -26.75
C TYR A 56 -33.36 -1.58 -25.67
N CYS A 57 -34.42 -1.27 -24.93
CA CYS A 57 -35.05 -2.21 -24.02
C CYS A 57 -36.07 -3.08 -24.75
N GLN A 58 -36.12 -4.36 -24.39
CA GLN A 58 -37.25 -5.19 -24.78
C GLN A 58 -38.49 -4.73 -24.02
N ASP A 59 -39.50 -4.30 -24.77
CA ASP A 59 -40.81 -3.81 -24.34
C ASP A 59 -40.83 -2.51 -23.51
N ALA A 60 -40.13 -2.43 -22.37
CA ALA A 60 -40.20 -1.27 -21.47
C ALA A 60 -38.88 -0.94 -20.75
N CYS A 61 -38.64 0.35 -20.49
CA CYS A 61 -37.64 0.78 -19.52
C CYS A 61 -38.17 0.65 -18.09
N ALA A 62 -37.26 0.45 -17.13
CA ALA A 62 -37.56 0.52 -15.72
C ALA A 62 -37.90 1.95 -15.30
N ASP A 63 -38.82 2.08 -14.32
CA ASP A 63 -39.21 3.38 -13.75
C ASP A 63 -38.03 4.11 -13.10
N VAL A 64 -37.10 3.33 -12.52
CA VAL A 64 -35.91 3.83 -11.82
C VAL A 64 -34.67 3.25 -12.48
N THR A 65 -33.80 4.13 -12.96
CA THR A 65 -32.46 3.75 -13.44
C THR A 65 -31.45 3.93 -12.31
N ARG A 66 -30.62 2.91 -12.07
CA ARG A 66 -29.61 2.91 -11.02
C ARG A 66 -28.21 2.79 -11.60
N CYS A 67 -27.25 3.42 -10.94
CA CYS A 67 -25.83 3.23 -11.16
C CYS A 67 -25.23 2.73 -9.84
N GLY A 68 -25.07 1.41 -9.74
CA GLY A 68 -24.83 0.73 -8.47
C GLY A 68 -25.94 1.03 -7.46
N PRO A 69 -25.61 1.44 -6.22
CA PRO A 69 -26.61 1.78 -5.21
C PRO A 69 -27.34 3.12 -5.46
N VAL A 70 -26.82 3.97 -6.33
CA VAL A 70 -27.32 5.34 -6.52
C VAL A 70 -28.44 5.38 -7.57
N ILE A 71 -29.50 6.13 -7.28
CA ILE A 71 -30.55 6.44 -8.26
C ILE A 71 -30.04 7.56 -9.17
N VAL A 72 -30.03 7.32 -10.48
CA VAL A 72 -29.60 8.31 -11.46
C VAL A 72 -30.67 9.41 -11.58
N PRO A 73 -30.32 10.71 -11.45
CA PRO A 73 -31.27 11.80 -11.63
C PRO A 73 -31.91 11.79 -13.02
N GLN A 74 -33.22 12.06 -13.10
CA GLN A 74 -33.96 12.02 -14.38
C GLN A 74 -33.36 12.97 -15.43
N HIS A 75 -32.78 14.10 -15.02
CA HIS A 75 -32.14 15.05 -15.93
C HIS A 75 -30.79 14.57 -16.49
N HIS A 76 -30.21 13.47 -15.98
CA HIS A 76 -29.02 12.81 -16.56
C HIS A 76 -29.39 11.69 -17.55
N LEU A 77 -30.68 11.35 -17.67
CA LEU A 77 -31.14 10.19 -18.44
C LEU A 77 -31.55 10.57 -19.86
N GLN A 78 -31.27 9.66 -20.79
CA GLN A 78 -31.84 9.66 -22.13
C GLN A 78 -33.34 9.32 -22.08
N GLN A 79 -34.04 9.71 -23.14
CA GLN A 79 -35.37 9.22 -23.46
C GLN A 79 -35.34 7.70 -23.55
N CYS A 80 -36.38 7.05 -23.02
CA CYS A 80 -36.48 5.60 -23.07
C CYS A 80 -36.52 5.15 -24.54
N LYS A 81 -35.73 4.13 -24.88
CA LYS A 81 -35.71 3.53 -26.23
C LYS A 81 -36.15 2.08 -26.09
N VAL A 82 -37.26 1.73 -26.73
CA VAL A 82 -37.85 0.38 -26.64
C VAL A 82 -37.96 -0.26 -28.01
N CYS A 83 -37.83 -1.58 -28.03
CA CYS A 83 -38.13 -2.44 -29.16
C CYS A 83 -39.23 -3.42 -28.76
N SER A 84 -40.13 -3.74 -29.68
CA SER A 84 -41.04 -4.89 -29.55
C SER A 84 -40.23 -6.18 -29.35
N GLU A 85 -40.80 -7.19 -28.69
CA GLU A 85 -40.23 -8.54 -28.54
C GLU A 85 -39.59 -9.11 -29.82
N SER A 86 -40.22 -8.89 -30.98
CA SER A 86 -39.71 -9.35 -32.29
C SER A 86 -38.54 -8.53 -32.88
N GLY A 87 -38.12 -7.45 -32.22
CA GLY A 87 -37.11 -6.49 -32.68
C GLY A 87 -37.49 -5.64 -33.90
N LYS A 88 -38.72 -5.80 -34.44
CA LYS A 88 -39.15 -5.17 -35.71
C LYS A 88 -39.57 -3.72 -35.56
N SER A 89 -40.21 -3.35 -34.46
CA SER A 89 -40.61 -1.97 -34.17
C SER A 89 -39.81 -1.45 -33.00
N CYS A 90 -39.04 -0.37 -33.20
CA CYS A 90 -38.36 0.28 -32.10
C CYS A 90 -38.39 1.79 -32.24
N GLY A 91 -38.49 2.48 -31.11
CA GLY A 91 -38.57 3.92 -31.08
C GLY A 91 -38.40 4.48 -29.67
N PRO A 92 -38.36 5.82 -29.57
CA PRO A 92 -38.40 6.49 -28.29
C PRO A 92 -39.77 6.35 -27.61
N LEU A 93 -39.78 6.31 -26.28
CA LEU A 93 -40.96 6.28 -25.43
C LEU A 93 -40.78 7.26 -24.26
N GLY A 94 -41.86 7.95 -23.88
CA GLY A 94 -41.86 8.83 -22.72
C GLY A 94 -41.16 10.18 -22.95
N PRO A 95 -40.76 10.88 -21.87
CA PRO A 95 -40.21 12.24 -21.96
C PRO A 95 -38.89 12.28 -22.74
N PRO A 96 -38.56 13.42 -23.39
CA PRO A 96 -37.31 13.58 -24.13
C PRO A 96 -36.09 13.46 -23.22
N ASP A 97 -34.91 13.43 -23.84
CA ASP A 97 -33.62 13.46 -23.14
C ASP A 97 -33.59 14.59 -22.11
N GLY A 98 -33.01 14.31 -20.94
CA GLY A 98 -32.64 15.36 -20.00
C GLY A 98 -31.50 16.25 -20.57
N PRO A 99 -31.16 17.35 -19.88
CA PRO A 99 -30.00 18.18 -20.26
C PRO A 99 -28.66 17.43 -20.18
N GLY A 100 -28.58 16.34 -19.39
CA GLY A 100 -27.34 15.61 -19.16
C GLY A 100 -26.35 16.40 -18.30
N VAL A 101 -25.12 15.89 -18.22
CA VAL A 101 -24.02 16.55 -17.50
C VAL A 101 -23.07 17.18 -18.51
N GLU A 102 -23.11 18.50 -18.63
CA GLU A 102 -22.23 19.25 -19.54
C GLU A 102 -20.77 19.28 -19.06
N GLY A 103 -19.84 19.53 -19.99
CA GLY A 103 -18.42 19.72 -19.70
C GLY A 103 -17.73 18.52 -19.01
N SER A 104 -18.31 17.33 -19.12
CA SER A 104 -17.89 16.14 -18.38
C SER A 104 -17.53 14.99 -19.31
N ASP A 105 -16.44 14.29 -18.99
CA ASP A 105 -15.99 13.10 -19.71
C ASP A 105 -16.35 11.79 -18.99
N PHE A 106 -16.67 11.89 -17.69
CA PHE A 106 -17.07 10.80 -16.81
C PHE A 106 -17.92 11.36 -15.66
N VAL A 107 -18.98 10.65 -15.27
CA VAL A 107 -19.84 11.01 -14.13
C VAL A 107 -19.73 9.95 -13.05
N LEU A 108 -19.20 10.32 -11.88
CA LEU A 108 -19.10 9.43 -10.72
C LEU A 108 -20.27 9.67 -9.76
N TYR A 109 -21.06 8.62 -9.51
CA TYR A 109 -22.12 8.63 -8.51
C TYR A 109 -21.61 8.09 -7.18
N VAL A 110 -21.58 8.93 -6.17
CA VAL A 110 -21.03 8.57 -4.85
C VAL A 110 -22.15 8.29 -3.86
N SER A 111 -21.99 7.25 -3.05
CA SER A 111 -22.85 6.99 -1.90
C SER A 111 -22.07 6.51 -0.68
N GLY A 112 -22.70 6.67 0.49
CA GLY A 112 -22.27 6.04 1.74
C GLY A 112 -23.42 5.27 2.33
N ILE A 113 -23.86 4.18 1.68
CA ILE A 113 -24.97 3.36 2.15
C ILE A 113 -24.51 1.96 2.53
N THR A 114 -25.10 1.41 3.58
CA THR A 114 -24.91 0.01 3.97
C THR A 114 -25.64 -0.88 2.98
N THR A 115 -24.89 -1.71 2.27
CA THR A 115 -25.42 -2.74 1.37
C THR A 115 -25.02 -4.13 1.86
N GLU A 116 -25.56 -5.18 1.24
CA GLU A 116 -25.15 -6.57 1.53
C GLU A 116 -23.64 -6.77 1.36
N ARG A 117 -23.02 -6.09 0.38
CA ARG A 117 -21.56 -6.10 0.18
C ARG A 117 -20.80 -5.52 1.37
N CYS A 118 -21.34 -4.50 2.03
CA CYS A 118 -20.73 -3.95 3.24
C CYS A 118 -20.81 -4.90 4.45
N GLY A 119 -21.63 -5.95 4.38
CA GLY A 119 -21.69 -7.01 5.39
C GLY A 119 -20.67 -8.12 5.19
N GLN A 120 -19.97 -8.14 4.05
CA GLN A 120 -18.87 -9.08 3.81
C GLN A 120 -17.61 -8.58 4.52
N GLU A 121 -16.84 -9.50 5.10
CA GLU A 121 -15.62 -9.15 5.83
C GLU A 121 -14.63 -8.40 4.92
N ASN A 122 -13.98 -7.37 5.46
CA ASN A 122 -12.92 -6.58 4.82
C ASN A 122 -13.31 -5.66 3.65
N ILE A 123 -14.59 -5.50 3.31
CA ILE A 123 -15.02 -4.52 2.30
C ILE A 123 -15.20 -3.12 2.91
N VAL A 124 -14.26 -2.22 2.59
CA VAL A 124 -14.28 -0.81 3.05
C VAL A 124 -15.06 0.08 2.09
N ALA A 125 -14.90 -0.16 0.80
CA ALA A 125 -15.57 0.53 -0.27
C ALA A 125 -15.65 -0.40 -1.49
N TYR A 126 -16.47 -0.04 -2.47
CA TYR A 126 -16.49 -0.71 -3.76
C TYR A 126 -16.97 0.25 -4.86
N ALA A 127 -16.46 0.08 -6.06
CA ALA A 127 -16.82 0.88 -7.22
C ALA A 127 -16.83 0.06 -8.51
N ALA A 128 -17.60 0.53 -9.49
CA ALA A 128 -17.63 -0.05 -10.82
C ALA A 128 -18.17 0.96 -11.84
N TYR A 129 -17.99 0.64 -13.11
CA TYR A 129 -18.64 1.36 -14.21
C TYR A 129 -20.14 1.01 -14.29
N CYS A 130 -20.91 1.92 -14.86
CA CYS A 130 -22.35 1.75 -15.14
C CYS A 130 -22.65 1.79 -16.63
N GLN A 131 -21.93 2.63 -17.37
CA GLN A 131 -22.15 2.79 -18.79
C GLN A 131 -20.85 3.09 -19.52
N LEU A 132 -20.74 2.49 -20.70
CA LEU A 132 -19.68 2.71 -21.67
C LEU A 132 -20.16 3.64 -22.78
N GLU A 133 -19.23 4.40 -23.34
CA GLU A 133 -19.39 5.13 -24.59
C GLU A 133 -19.64 4.16 -25.76
N ALA A 134 -20.41 4.59 -26.76
CA ALA A 134 -20.79 3.72 -27.87
C ALA A 134 -19.65 3.43 -28.87
N GLU A 135 -18.70 4.37 -29.03
CA GLU A 135 -17.64 4.27 -30.03
C GLU A 135 -16.40 3.52 -29.54
N LEU A 136 -15.87 3.92 -28.38
CA LEU A 136 -14.59 3.42 -27.85
C LEU A 136 -14.76 2.53 -26.62
N ASP A 137 -16.01 2.23 -26.23
CA ASP A 137 -16.33 1.50 -24.99
C ASP A 137 -15.70 2.09 -23.71
N ARG A 138 -15.30 3.35 -23.74
CA ARG A 138 -14.76 4.04 -22.57
C ARG A 138 -15.83 4.19 -21.50
N PRO A 139 -15.56 3.90 -20.22
CA PRO A 139 -16.47 4.24 -19.14
C PRO A 139 -16.79 5.74 -19.13
N ILE A 140 -18.07 6.08 -19.09
CA ILE A 140 -18.57 7.47 -19.02
C ILE A 140 -19.41 7.75 -17.78
N ALA A 141 -19.80 6.69 -17.08
CA ALA A 141 -20.35 6.79 -15.75
C ALA A 141 -19.99 5.57 -14.94
N GLY A 142 -19.83 5.79 -13.64
CA GLY A 142 -19.62 4.74 -12.66
C GLY A 142 -20.07 5.21 -11.29
N TYR A 143 -19.93 4.35 -10.30
CA TYR A 143 -20.29 4.66 -8.93
C TYR A 143 -19.17 4.26 -7.98
N ALA A 144 -19.16 4.90 -6.82
CA ALA A 144 -18.35 4.49 -5.68
C ALA A 144 -19.21 4.51 -4.42
N ASN A 145 -19.22 3.42 -3.67
CA ASN A 145 -19.90 3.33 -2.39
C ASN A 145 -18.89 3.09 -1.27
N LEU A 146 -18.90 3.95 -0.25
CA LEU A 146 -18.13 3.74 0.97
C LEU A 146 -19.03 3.12 2.03
N CYS A 147 -18.59 2.04 2.64
CA CYS A 147 -19.36 1.36 3.68
C CYS A 147 -19.37 2.21 4.96
N PRO A 148 -20.54 2.68 5.45
CA PRO A 148 -20.60 3.69 6.52
C PRO A 148 -19.84 3.35 7.80
N ALA A 149 -19.82 2.07 8.19
CA ALA A 149 -19.13 1.60 9.39
C ALA A 149 -17.60 1.76 9.32
N MET A 150 -17.05 1.88 8.11
CA MET A 150 -15.61 1.97 7.86
C MET A 150 -15.14 3.39 7.55
N ILE A 151 -16.06 4.37 7.57
CA ILE A 151 -15.71 5.77 7.28
C ILE A 151 -15.21 6.43 8.56
N SER A 152 -13.91 6.70 8.58
CA SER A 152 -13.28 7.43 9.65
C SER A 152 -13.07 8.90 9.30
N SER A 153 -13.22 9.74 10.31
CA SER A 153 -12.89 11.17 10.24
C SER A 153 -11.58 11.50 10.97
N GLN A 154 -10.87 10.48 11.46
CA GLN A 154 -9.60 10.67 12.15
C GLN A 154 -8.52 11.10 11.15
N PRO A 155 -7.74 12.16 11.44
CA PRO A 155 -6.66 12.62 10.56
C PRO A 155 -5.65 11.51 10.21
N GLN A 156 -5.37 10.61 11.15
CA GLN A 156 -4.42 9.51 10.99
C GLN A 156 -4.85 8.48 9.96
N GLU A 157 -6.16 8.36 9.69
CA GLU A 157 -6.73 7.39 8.74
C GLU A 157 -7.07 8.05 7.39
N PHE A 158 -6.94 9.38 7.29
CA PHE A 158 -7.30 10.14 6.09
C PHE A 158 -6.52 9.67 4.85
N GLU A 159 -5.20 9.50 4.95
CA GLU A 159 -4.36 9.06 3.83
C GLU A 159 -4.74 7.66 3.34
N GLY A 160 -5.02 6.73 4.27
CA GLY A 160 -5.49 5.39 3.94
C GLY A 160 -6.83 5.42 3.20
N MET A 161 -7.78 6.21 3.71
CA MET A 161 -9.10 6.40 3.07
C MET A 161 -9.00 7.08 1.70
N LEU A 162 -8.14 8.09 1.56
CA LEU A 162 -7.87 8.77 0.30
C LEU A 162 -7.30 7.79 -0.73
N SER A 163 -6.38 6.93 -0.31
CA SER A 163 -5.86 5.87 -1.18
C SER A 163 -6.93 4.87 -1.57
N THR A 164 -7.80 4.45 -0.65
CA THR A 164 -8.93 3.55 -0.95
C THR A 164 -9.86 4.19 -1.99
N VAL A 165 -10.24 5.46 -1.84
CA VAL A 165 -11.12 6.10 -2.83
C VAL A 165 -10.48 6.26 -4.20
N LYS A 166 -9.18 6.58 -4.28
CA LYS A 166 -8.47 6.57 -5.56
C LYS A 166 -8.50 5.19 -6.22
N HIS A 167 -8.27 4.12 -5.45
CA HIS A 167 -8.34 2.73 -5.90
C HIS A 167 -9.72 2.38 -6.46
N GLU A 168 -10.79 2.70 -5.71
CA GLU A 168 -12.16 2.47 -6.17
C GLU A 168 -12.48 3.21 -7.46
N ILE A 169 -12.10 4.49 -7.57
CA ILE A 169 -12.37 5.26 -8.78
C ILE A 169 -11.62 4.66 -9.98
N ILE A 170 -10.41 4.12 -9.81
CA ILE A 170 -9.67 3.45 -10.89
C ILE A 170 -10.39 2.20 -11.40
N HIS A 171 -11.05 1.43 -10.53
CA HIS A 171 -11.94 0.34 -10.97
C HIS A 171 -13.09 0.85 -11.85
N ALA A 172 -13.73 1.95 -11.43
CA ALA A 172 -14.81 2.56 -12.22
C ALA A 172 -14.33 3.17 -13.54
N LEU A 173 -13.07 3.60 -13.62
CA LEU A 173 -12.46 4.21 -14.80
C LEU A 173 -11.92 3.20 -15.81
N GLY A 174 -11.46 2.02 -15.39
CA GLY A 174 -10.99 1.04 -16.36
C GLY A 174 -10.29 -0.23 -15.88
N PHE A 175 -9.72 -0.25 -14.67
CA PHE A 175 -9.06 -1.46 -14.19
C PHE A 175 -10.11 -2.39 -13.54
N SER A 176 -10.78 -3.20 -14.34
CA SER A 176 -11.74 -4.19 -13.85
C SER A 176 -11.84 -5.35 -14.82
N ALA A 177 -12.06 -6.56 -14.29
CA ALA A 177 -12.26 -7.77 -15.08
C ALA A 177 -13.41 -7.63 -16.10
N GLY A 178 -14.43 -6.84 -15.79
CA GLY A 178 -15.54 -6.55 -16.70
C GLY A 178 -15.19 -5.65 -17.89
N LEU A 179 -14.02 -5.02 -17.88
CA LEU A 179 -13.59 -4.01 -18.85
C LEU A 179 -12.45 -4.45 -19.76
N PHE A 180 -11.67 -5.47 -19.40
CA PHE A 180 -10.50 -5.91 -20.19
C PHE A 180 -10.84 -6.31 -21.63
N ALA A 181 -11.99 -6.94 -21.85
CA ALA A 181 -12.44 -7.28 -23.21
C ALA A 181 -12.77 -6.07 -24.09
N PHE A 182 -12.90 -4.88 -23.50
CA PHE A 182 -13.24 -3.64 -24.19
C PHE A 182 -12.03 -2.72 -24.42
N TYR A 183 -10.81 -3.16 -24.10
CA TYR A 183 -9.61 -2.37 -24.35
C TYR A 183 -9.33 -2.20 -25.84
N HIS A 184 -8.73 -1.06 -26.17
CA HIS A 184 -8.35 -0.67 -27.52
C HIS A 184 -6.84 -0.44 -27.61
N ASP A 185 -6.28 -0.59 -28.80
CA ASP A 185 -4.92 -0.14 -29.09
C ASP A 185 -4.84 1.39 -29.25
N ASP A 186 -3.62 1.90 -29.46
CA ASP A 186 -3.34 3.33 -29.60
C ASP A 186 -4.05 3.97 -30.82
N ASP A 187 -4.44 3.17 -31.81
CA ASP A 187 -5.19 3.61 -32.99
C ASP A 187 -6.72 3.59 -32.75
N GLY A 188 -7.15 3.20 -31.55
CA GLY A 188 -8.56 3.08 -31.17
C GLY A 188 -9.24 1.85 -31.75
N LYS A 189 -8.49 0.82 -32.15
CA LYS A 189 -9.03 -0.46 -32.62
C LYS A 189 -9.15 -1.44 -31.45
N PRO A 190 -10.25 -2.22 -31.36
CA PRO A 190 -10.41 -3.18 -30.28
C PRO A 190 -9.31 -4.24 -30.25
N LEU A 191 -8.74 -4.49 -29.06
CA LEU A 191 -7.79 -5.59 -28.83
C LEU A 191 -8.47 -6.96 -28.82
N THR A 192 -9.77 -6.99 -28.54
CA THR A 192 -10.58 -8.21 -28.50
C THR A 192 -11.50 -8.30 -29.72
N PRO A 193 -11.55 -9.45 -30.43
CA PRO A 193 -12.48 -9.66 -31.53
C PRO A 193 -13.94 -9.48 -31.12
N ARG A 194 -14.78 -8.95 -32.03
CA ARG A 194 -16.19 -8.64 -31.77
C ARG A 194 -17.11 -9.36 -32.75
N PHE A 195 -18.31 -9.66 -32.28
CA PHE A 195 -19.40 -10.10 -33.14
C PHE A 195 -19.98 -8.93 -33.95
N ALA A 196 -20.88 -9.22 -34.88
CA ALA A 196 -21.62 -8.21 -35.65
C ALA A 196 -22.44 -7.24 -34.77
N SER A 197 -22.72 -7.62 -33.52
CA SER A 197 -23.35 -6.76 -32.50
C SER A 197 -22.42 -5.66 -31.94
N GLY A 198 -21.14 -5.69 -32.28
CA GLY A 198 -20.11 -4.80 -31.76
C GLY A 198 -19.63 -5.14 -30.35
N LEU A 199 -20.03 -6.29 -29.79
CA LEU A 199 -19.61 -6.74 -28.45
C LEU A 199 -18.62 -7.92 -28.55
N PRO A 200 -17.69 -8.05 -27.58
CA PRO A 200 -16.91 -9.28 -27.40
C PRO A 200 -17.81 -10.49 -27.09
N ALA A 201 -17.24 -11.68 -27.17
CA ALA A 201 -17.94 -12.89 -26.73
C ALA A 201 -18.21 -12.83 -25.22
N PHE A 202 -19.39 -13.28 -24.79
CA PHE A 202 -19.71 -13.38 -23.37
C PHE A 202 -19.36 -14.79 -22.87
N ASN A 203 -18.64 -14.88 -21.75
CA ASN A 203 -18.29 -16.12 -21.09
C ASN A 203 -19.24 -16.33 -19.90
N GLU A 204 -20.19 -17.25 -20.06
CA GLU A 204 -21.20 -17.53 -19.03
C GLU A 204 -20.60 -18.08 -17.73
N SER A 205 -19.50 -18.83 -17.82
CA SER A 205 -18.84 -19.40 -16.64
C SER A 205 -18.15 -18.33 -15.79
N LEU A 206 -17.59 -17.30 -16.43
CA LEU A 206 -16.98 -16.16 -15.73
C LEU A 206 -18.01 -15.07 -15.39
N GLY A 207 -19.15 -15.03 -16.09
CA GLY A 207 -20.09 -13.91 -16.02
C GLY A 207 -19.54 -12.60 -16.60
N LEU A 208 -18.55 -12.69 -17.49
CA LEU A 208 -17.80 -11.54 -18.03
C LEU A 208 -17.69 -11.63 -19.56
N TYR A 209 -17.40 -10.50 -20.20
CA TYR A 209 -16.97 -10.50 -21.59
C TYR A 209 -15.55 -11.08 -21.68
N GLN A 210 -15.38 -12.03 -22.59
CA GLN A 210 -14.13 -12.74 -22.82
C GLN A 210 -13.13 -11.83 -23.53
N TRP A 211 -12.03 -11.51 -22.86
CA TRP A 211 -10.88 -10.84 -23.46
C TRP A 211 -10.11 -11.77 -24.41
N SER A 212 -9.28 -11.18 -25.28
CA SER A 212 -8.35 -11.92 -26.15
C SER A 212 -6.98 -12.14 -25.51
N ASP A 213 -6.17 -13.01 -26.12
CA ASP A 213 -4.76 -13.23 -25.76
C ASP A 213 -3.85 -12.01 -26.01
N ALA A 214 -4.36 -10.95 -26.63
CA ALA A 214 -3.65 -9.66 -26.73
C ALA A 214 -3.76 -8.84 -25.43
N VAL A 215 -4.75 -9.14 -24.58
CA VAL A 215 -4.98 -8.42 -23.32
C VAL A 215 -4.50 -9.25 -22.14
N ILE A 216 -5.03 -10.47 -21.97
CA ILE A 216 -4.66 -11.36 -20.87
C ILE A 216 -4.42 -12.78 -21.38
N ARG A 217 -3.38 -13.43 -20.88
CA ARG A 217 -3.04 -14.82 -21.17
C ARG A 217 -3.02 -15.64 -19.89
N ARG A 218 -3.43 -16.90 -19.99
CA ARG A 218 -3.22 -17.88 -18.93
C ARG A 218 -1.83 -18.49 -19.08
N VAL A 219 -1.03 -18.44 -18.03
CA VAL A 219 0.35 -18.96 -18.03
C VAL A 219 0.55 -19.92 -16.87
N SER A 220 1.36 -20.96 -17.09
CA SER A 220 1.76 -21.89 -16.04
C SER A 220 3.16 -21.55 -15.53
N ARG A 221 3.28 -21.27 -14.23
CA ARG A 221 4.56 -21.12 -13.52
C ARG A 221 5.00 -22.47 -12.95
N LEU A 222 6.31 -22.71 -12.96
CA LEU A 222 6.91 -23.84 -12.26
C LEU A 222 7.20 -23.41 -10.82
N TRP A 223 6.50 -24.02 -9.88
CA TRP A 223 6.36 -23.52 -8.51
C TRP A 223 7.05 -24.45 -7.51
N ASP A 224 8.05 -23.95 -6.79
CA ASP A 224 8.79 -24.73 -5.79
C ASP A 224 8.05 -24.71 -4.45
N ILE A 225 7.80 -25.90 -3.91
CA ILE A 225 7.11 -26.10 -2.63
C ILE A 225 7.96 -26.96 -1.69
N ARG A 226 7.50 -27.10 -0.46
CA ARG A 226 8.14 -27.89 0.59
C ARG A 226 8.48 -29.30 0.09
N GLY A 227 9.67 -29.77 0.48
CA GLY A 227 10.18 -31.10 0.12
C GLY A 227 10.83 -31.15 -1.27
N GLY A 228 11.11 -30.00 -1.89
CA GLY A 228 11.75 -29.92 -3.21
C GLY A 228 10.85 -30.42 -4.34
N VAL A 229 9.53 -30.36 -4.15
CA VAL A 229 8.54 -30.72 -5.16
C VAL A 229 8.26 -29.49 -6.02
N MET A 230 8.19 -29.68 -7.34
CA MET A 230 7.79 -28.63 -8.27
C MET A 230 6.37 -28.90 -8.77
N VAL A 231 5.47 -27.94 -8.61
CA VAL A 231 4.08 -28.03 -9.09
C VAL A 231 3.81 -27.02 -10.22
N ARG A 232 2.71 -27.21 -10.94
CA ARG A 232 2.24 -26.26 -11.96
C ARG A 232 1.24 -25.32 -11.31
N HIS A 233 1.64 -24.05 -11.18
CA HIS A 233 0.77 -23.00 -10.68
C HIS A 233 0.21 -22.20 -11.87
N GLN A 234 -1.09 -21.94 -11.91
CA GLN A 234 -1.76 -21.26 -13.03
C GLN A 234 -2.06 -19.81 -12.67
N VAL A 235 -1.65 -18.89 -13.53
CA VAL A 235 -1.85 -17.45 -13.33
C VAL A 235 -2.46 -16.80 -14.56
N HIS A 236 -3.12 -15.67 -14.37
CA HIS A 236 -3.55 -14.78 -15.45
C HIS A 236 -2.54 -13.63 -15.55
N VAL A 237 -2.01 -13.40 -16.73
CA VAL A 237 -1.00 -12.38 -17.00
C VAL A 237 -1.58 -11.35 -17.94
N LEU A 238 -1.58 -10.09 -17.54
CA LEU A 238 -1.94 -8.97 -18.39
C LEU A 238 -0.73 -8.58 -19.26
N VAL A 239 -0.88 -8.71 -20.57
CA VAL A 239 0.21 -8.71 -21.57
C VAL A 239 0.18 -7.50 -22.50
N THR A 240 -0.52 -6.44 -22.11
CA THR A 240 -0.59 -5.20 -22.91
C THR A 240 0.77 -4.48 -22.94
N PRO A 241 1.09 -3.72 -24.01
CA PRO A 241 2.45 -3.30 -24.30
C PRO A 241 3.16 -2.51 -23.19
N ARG A 242 2.51 -1.49 -22.62
CA ARG A 242 3.12 -0.64 -21.57
C ARG A 242 3.20 -1.36 -20.25
N VAL A 243 2.21 -2.20 -19.92
CA VAL A 243 2.27 -3.05 -18.71
C VAL A 243 3.45 -4.02 -18.81
N VAL A 244 3.67 -4.65 -19.96
CA VAL A 244 4.86 -5.49 -20.17
C VAL A 244 6.14 -4.69 -19.99
N GLU A 245 6.24 -3.51 -20.60
CA GLU A 245 7.43 -2.64 -20.50
C GLU A 245 7.73 -2.26 -19.04
N GLU A 246 6.73 -1.72 -18.33
CA GLU A 246 6.91 -1.27 -16.94
C GLU A 246 7.11 -2.44 -15.97
N ALA A 247 6.51 -3.62 -16.21
CA ALA A 247 6.76 -4.81 -15.41
C ALA A 247 8.21 -5.31 -15.59
N ARG A 248 8.69 -5.42 -16.84
CA ARG A 248 10.09 -5.81 -17.13
C ARG A 248 11.08 -4.84 -16.50
N ARG A 249 10.79 -3.54 -16.60
CA ARG A 249 11.60 -2.47 -16.02
C ARG A 249 11.60 -2.53 -14.49
N HIS A 250 10.44 -2.73 -13.87
CA HIS A 250 10.27 -2.79 -12.43
C HIS A 250 11.05 -3.95 -11.82
N PHE A 251 10.83 -5.18 -12.29
CA PHE A 251 11.51 -6.37 -11.76
C PHE A 251 12.93 -6.54 -12.28
N ASN A 252 13.36 -5.78 -13.30
CA ASN A 252 14.59 -6.02 -14.07
C ASN A 252 14.62 -7.45 -14.66
N CYS A 253 13.53 -7.83 -15.33
CA CYS A 253 13.37 -9.15 -15.94
C CYS A 253 12.95 -9.04 -17.42
N PRO A 254 13.88 -9.11 -18.39
CA PRO A 254 13.58 -8.91 -19.80
C PRO A 254 12.64 -9.95 -20.43
N ILE A 255 12.57 -11.15 -19.86
CA ILE A 255 11.76 -12.26 -20.40
C ILE A 255 10.34 -12.28 -19.85
N LEU A 256 10.00 -11.38 -18.92
CA LEU A 256 8.68 -11.34 -18.31
C LEU A 256 7.61 -11.03 -19.37
N GLU A 257 6.54 -11.81 -19.40
CA GLU A 257 5.52 -11.74 -20.46
C GLU A 257 4.49 -10.62 -20.24
N GLY A 258 4.39 -10.11 -19.01
CA GLY A 258 3.40 -9.13 -18.58
C GLY A 258 3.35 -9.06 -17.05
N MET A 259 2.25 -8.56 -16.50
CA MET A 259 2.05 -8.48 -15.04
C MET A 259 0.95 -9.44 -14.60
N GLU A 260 1.20 -10.22 -13.54
CA GLU A 260 0.24 -11.17 -12.99
C GLU A 260 -0.94 -10.43 -12.32
N LEU A 261 -2.15 -10.90 -12.59
CA LEU A 261 -3.37 -10.52 -11.91
C LEU A 261 -3.63 -11.50 -10.76
N GLU A 262 -4.24 -10.98 -9.71
CA GLU A 262 -4.67 -11.73 -8.53
C GLU A 262 -5.51 -12.95 -8.90
N ASN A 263 -5.22 -14.10 -8.28
CA ASN A 263 -5.89 -15.38 -8.51
C ASN A 263 -6.58 -15.94 -7.25
N GLN A 264 -6.55 -15.21 -6.13
CA GLN A 264 -7.21 -15.57 -4.87
C GLN A 264 -8.20 -14.48 -4.41
N GLY A 265 -8.82 -14.67 -3.24
CA GLY A 265 -9.72 -13.69 -2.62
C GLY A 265 -11.13 -13.60 -3.22
N GLY A 266 -11.50 -14.50 -4.13
CA GLY A 266 -12.84 -14.63 -4.71
C GLY A 266 -13.18 -13.58 -5.77
N THR A 267 -14.42 -13.57 -6.23
CA THR A 267 -14.85 -12.81 -7.44
C THR A 267 -14.68 -11.29 -7.36
N GLY A 268 -14.64 -10.71 -6.16
CA GLY A 268 -14.37 -9.28 -5.96
C GLY A 268 -12.88 -8.92 -6.02
N THR A 269 -11.99 -9.90 -5.89
CA THR A 269 -10.54 -9.70 -5.75
C THR A 269 -9.81 -10.26 -6.97
N GLU A 270 -10.06 -11.53 -7.28
CA GLU A 270 -9.52 -12.26 -8.43
C GLU A 270 -9.77 -11.46 -9.72
N LEU A 271 -8.73 -11.39 -10.58
CA LEU A 271 -8.67 -10.68 -11.86
C LEU A 271 -8.83 -9.14 -11.81
N ASN A 272 -9.39 -8.58 -10.74
CA ASN A 272 -9.62 -7.14 -10.62
C ASN A 272 -8.42 -6.39 -10.07
N HIS A 273 -7.42 -7.11 -9.54
CA HIS A 273 -6.26 -6.54 -8.87
C HIS A 273 -4.96 -7.10 -9.43
N TRP A 274 -3.86 -6.41 -9.14
CA TRP A 274 -2.54 -6.97 -9.32
C TRP A 274 -2.24 -8.05 -8.29
N GLU A 275 -1.42 -9.03 -8.69
CA GLU A 275 -0.90 -10.08 -7.82
C GLU A 275 -0.14 -9.50 -6.62
N LYS A 276 -0.68 -9.69 -5.42
CA LYS A 276 -0.13 -9.06 -4.21
C LYS A 276 1.23 -9.63 -3.83
N ARG A 277 1.52 -10.90 -4.09
CA ARG A 277 2.87 -11.48 -3.87
C ARG A 277 3.95 -10.67 -4.60
N LEU A 278 3.64 -10.18 -5.79
CA LEU A 278 4.59 -9.50 -6.66
C LEU A 278 4.66 -8.00 -6.48
N LEU A 279 3.57 -7.34 -6.05
CA LEU A 279 3.50 -5.89 -5.98
C LEU A 279 3.10 -5.31 -4.61
N GLU A 280 2.67 -6.14 -3.66
CA GLU A 280 2.36 -5.83 -2.25
C GLU A 280 1.66 -4.49 -1.98
N ASN A 281 2.39 -3.37 -1.83
CA ASN A 281 1.84 -2.06 -1.51
C ASN A 281 1.50 -1.24 -2.74
N GLU A 282 1.50 -1.84 -3.93
CA GLU A 282 0.89 -1.22 -5.09
C GLU A 282 -0.61 -1.01 -4.84
N ALA A 283 -1.06 0.19 -5.16
CA ALA A 283 -2.37 0.67 -4.78
C ALA A 283 -3.53 -0.18 -5.31
N MET A 284 -3.36 -0.92 -6.41
CA MET A 284 -4.36 -1.77 -7.05
C MET A 284 -4.18 -3.26 -6.72
N THR A 285 -3.55 -3.60 -5.59
CA THR A 285 -3.63 -4.94 -4.98
C THR A 285 -4.90 -5.09 -4.11
N GLY A 286 -5.40 -6.32 -3.95
CA GLY A 286 -6.71 -6.61 -3.35
C GLY A 286 -6.84 -6.45 -1.83
N SER A 287 -5.82 -5.94 -1.12
CA SER A 287 -5.91 -5.69 0.33
C SER A 287 -4.95 -4.61 0.83
N HIS A 288 -5.34 -3.91 1.89
CA HIS A 288 -4.50 -2.89 2.54
C HIS A 288 -3.69 -3.48 3.69
N THR A 289 -2.40 -3.70 3.46
CA THR A 289 -1.45 -4.25 4.43
C THR A 289 -0.38 -3.24 4.84
N GLN A 290 -0.14 -2.24 4.00
CA GLN A 290 0.93 -1.24 4.09
C GLN A 290 0.49 0.03 3.34
N ASN A 291 1.18 1.15 3.57
CA ASN A 291 0.90 2.39 2.85
C ASN A 291 1.05 2.21 1.33
N ARG A 292 -0.07 2.40 0.63
CA ARG A 292 -0.24 2.18 -0.81
C ARG A 292 0.50 3.20 -1.66
N VAL A 293 1.00 2.74 -2.81
CA VAL A 293 1.62 3.58 -3.84
C VAL A 293 0.99 3.36 -5.21
N PHE A 294 0.66 4.45 -5.91
CA PHE A 294 0.20 4.39 -7.29
C PHE A 294 1.42 4.35 -8.21
N SER A 295 1.83 3.14 -8.58
CA SER A 295 3.06 2.92 -9.33
C SER A 295 2.90 3.18 -10.82
N ARG A 296 4.01 3.07 -11.56
CA ARG A 296 4.00 3.11 -13.04
C ARG A 296 3.14 2.00 -13.65
N LEU A 297 2.95 0.86 -12.96
CA LEU A 297 2.13 -0.25 -13.46
C LEU A 297 0.63 0.11 -13.51
N THR A 298 0.10 0.75 -12.46
CA THR A 298 -1.28 1.23 -12.45
C THR A 298 -1.51 2.32 -13.50
N LEU A 299 -0.53 3.18 -13.73
CA LEU A 299 -0.63 4.16 -14.81
C LEU A 299 -0.56 3.51 -16.19
N ALA A 300 0.28 2.49 -16.35
CA ALA A 300 0.42 1.74 -17.60
C ALA A 300 -0.84 1.00 -18.01
N ILE A 301 -1.51 0.29 -17.10
CA ILE A 301 -2.76 -0.41 -17.44
C ILE A 301 -3.87 0.58 -17.82
N MET A 302 -3.92 1.75 -17.16
CA MET A 302 -4.91 2.77 -17.50
C MET A 302 -4.62 3.37 -18.89
N GLU A 303 -3.36 3.53 -19.28
CA GLU A 303 -3.01 3.96 -20.65
C GLU A 303 -3.28 2.86 -21.69
N ASP A 304 -2.91 1.61 -21.39
CA ASP A 304 -3.15 0.44 -22.25
C ASP A 304 -4.62 0.05 -22.38
N SER A 305 -5.53 0.67 -21.63
CA SER A 305 -6.97 0.58 -21.89
C SER A 305 -7.36 1.17 -23.26
N GLY A 306 -6.51 2.06 -23.80
CA GLY A 306 -6.78 2.85 -25.00
C GLY A 306 -7.67 4.07 -24.72
N TRP A 307 -8.09 4.29 -23.47
CA TRP A 307 -9.01 5.37 -23.10
C TRP A 307 -8.33 6.62 -22.57
N TYR A 308 -7.15 6.48 -21.98
CA TYR A 308 -6.45 7.56 -21.30
C TYR A 308 -5.00 7.67 -21.78
N ARG A 309 -4.40 8.85 -21.59
CA ARG A 309 -2.93 9.00 -21.57
C ARG A 309 -2.50 9.29 -20.14
N ALA A 310 -1.54 8.53 -19.63
CA ALA A 310 -1.09 8.63 -18.26
C ALA A 310 0.08 9.60 -18.10
N ASN A 311 0.04 10.42 -17.06
CA ASN A 311 1.16 11.25 -16.65
C ASN A 311 2.06 10.49 -15.67
N TYR A 312 3.06 9.81 -16.21
CA TYR A 312 4.04 9.05 -15.43
C TYR A 312 4.91 9.89 -14.48
N SER A 313 4.87 11.23 -14.53
CA SER A 313 5.55 12.07 -13.54
C SER A 313 4.89 12.01 -12.16
N LEU A 314 3.63 11.56 -12.09
CA LEU A 314 2.90 11.36 -10.84
C LEU A 314 3.04 9.95 -10.27
N ALA A 315 3.71 9.05 -11.00
CA ALA A 315 3.95 7.70 -10.53
C ALA A 315 4.79 7.72 -9.25
N GLN A 316 4.29 7.07 -8.21
CA GLN A 316 5.02 6.87 -6.98
C GLN A 316 6.01 5.71 -7.15
N ARG A 317 7.11 5.78 -6.40
CA ARG A 317 8.11 4.72 -6.39
C ARG A 317 7.58 3.51 -5.63
N LEU A 318 7.58 2.35 -6.28
CA LEU A 318 7.35 1.05 -5.66
C LEU A 318 8.70 0.37 -5.49
N ASP A 319 9.13 0.10 -4.25
CA ASP A 319 10.39 -0.61 -3.98
C ASP A 319 10.20 -2.13 -3.87
N TRP A 320 8.99 -2.59 -3.54
CA TRP A 320 8.67 -4.01 -3.50
C TRP A 320 8.89 -4.67 -4.88
N GLY A 321 9.68 -5.74 -4.93
CA GLY A 321 9.98 -6.45 -6.18
C GLY A 321 10.99 -5.74 -7.11
N ARG A 322 11.32 -4.47 -6.84
CA ARG A 322 12.11 -3.66 -7.77
C ARG A 322 13.52 -4.20 -7.94
N GLY A 323 13.86 -4.59 -9.16
CA GLY A 323 15.19 -5.10 -9.52
C GLY A 323 15.51 -6.49 -8.97
N LEU A 324 14.54 -7.23 -8.39
CA LEU A 324 14.78 -8.55 -7.79
C LEU A 324 14.92 -9.69 -8.81
N GLY A 325 14.74 -9.40 -10.10
CA GLY A 325 15.01 -10.29 -11.22
C GLY A 325 13.90 -11.29 -11.52
N CYS A 326 14.14 -12.11 -12.54
CA CYS A 326 13.15 -13.06 -13.05
C CYS A 326 12.78 -14.18 -12.07
N ASP A 327 13.70 -14.58 -11.19
CA ASP A 327 13.41 -15.61 -10.19
C ASP A 327 12.34 -15.13 -9.19
N PHE A 328 12.33 -13.84 -8.85
CA PHE A 328 11.30 -13.24 -7.99
C PHE A 328 9.94 -13.23 -8.70
N ALA A 329 9.94 -12.78 -9.97
CA ALA A 329 8.71 -12.61 -10.74
C ALA A 329 8.05 -13.95 -11.10
N LEU A 330 8.84 -14.93 -11.54
CA LEU A 330 8.34 -16.14 -12.23
C LEU A 330 8.29 -17.41 -11.36
N LYS A 331 8.83 -17.38 -10.14
CA LYS A 331 8.93 -18.55 -9.24
C LYS A 331 8.24 -18.26 -7.90
N SER A 332 8.08 -19.31 -7.09
CA SER A 332 7.55 -19.17 -5.74
C SER A 332 8.48 -18.36 -4.83
N CYS A 333 7.92 -17.74 -3.80
CA CYS A 333 8.73 -17.05 -2.79
C CYS A 333 9.70 -18.00 -2.08
N LYS A 334 9.36 -19.29 -1.91
CA LYS A 334 10.30 -20.33 -1.46
C LYS A 334 11.56 -20.35 -2.31
N PHE A 335 11.41 -20.54 -3.63
CA PHE A 335 12.55 -20.66 -4.55
C PHE A 335 13.47 -19.45 -4.45
N TRP A 336 12.86 -18.25 -4.41
CA TRP A 336 13.61 -17.02 -4.29
C TRP A 336 14.33 -16.91 -2.94
N MET A 337 13.64 -17.17 -1.81
CA MET A 337 14.24 -17.14 -0.47
C MET A 337 15.40 -18.14 -0.33
N ASP A 338 15.27 -19.35 -0.88
CA ASP A 338 16.32 -20.37 -0.85
C ASP A 338 17.58 -19.95 -1.64
N ARG A 339 17.44 -19.12 -2.68
CA ARG A 339 18.59 -18.51 -3.37
C ARG A 339 19.25 -17.38 -2.59
N GLN A 340 18.54 -16.74 -1.67
CA GLN A 340 19.07 -15.64 -0.86
C GLN A 340 19.81 -16.08 0.41
N ARG A 341 20.08 -17.38 0.63
CA ARG A 341 20.69 -17.93 1.87
C ARG A 341 21.97 -17.26 2.41
N ARG A 342 22.64 -16.38 1.65
CA ARG A 342 23.81 -15.59 2.09
C ARG A 342 23.51 -14.11 2.40
N HIS A 343 22.27 -13.67 2.20
CA HIS A 343 21.81 -12.29 2.35
C HIS A 343 20.50 -12.27 3.15
N ALA A 344 20.03 -11.08 3.50
CA ALA A 344 18.69 -10.92 4.07
C ALA A 344 17.63 -11.35 3.04
N VAL A 345 16.60 -12.09 3.48
CA VAL A 345 15.51 -12.59 2.63
C VAL A 345 14.43 -11.54 2.33
N THR A 346 14.74 -10.25 2.48
CA THR A 346 13.81 -9.12 2.28
C THR A 346 13.52 -8.93 0.79
N PRO A 347 12.26 -8.76 0.35
CA PRO A 347 11.10 -8.33 1.15
C PRO A 347 10.35 -9.43 1.91
N TYR A 348 10.60 -10.70 1.61
CA TYR A 348 10.06 -11.82 2.37
C TYR A 348 10.73 -11.97 3.75
N CYS A 349 10.24 -12.91 4.56
CA CYS A 349 10.79 -13.20 5.89
C CYS A 349 10.52 -14.65 6.32
N ASP A 350 11.29 -15.14 7.28
CA ASP A 350 11.26 -16.53 7.75
C ASP A 350 11.16 -16.68 9.27
N THR A 351 10.88 -15.58 9.99
CA THR A 351 10.76 -15.58 11.46
C THR A 351 9.30 -15.62 11.89
N VAL A 352 8.92 -16.60 12.70
CA VAL A 352 7.54 -16.72 13.21
C VAL A 352 7.17 -15.48 14.01
N ARG A 353 6.00 -14.92 13.75
CA ARG A 353 5.42 -13.85 14.55
C ARG A 353 5.11 -14.38 15.96
N ALA A 354 5.90 -13.96 16.94
CA ALA A 354 5.79 -14.37 18.33
C ALA A 354 5.68 -13.16 19.26
N SER A 355 5.45 -13.42 20.56
CA SER A 355 5.56 -12.42 21.62
C SER A 355 6.74 -12.80 22.52
N PRO A 356 7.72 -11.91 22.75
CA PRO A 356 7.80 -10.53 22.25
C PRO A 356 8.05 -10.42 20.74
N LEU A 357 7.66 -9.29 20.16
CA LEU A 357 7.80 -9.03 18.73
C LEU A 357 9.26 -8.76 18.36
N GLN A 358 9.76 -9.48 17.36
CA GLN A 358 11.02 -9.15 16.70
C GLN A 358 10.76 -8.09 15.63
N LEU A 359 11.11 -6.83 15.93
CA LEU A 359 10.88 -5.72 15.02
C LEU A 359 11.92 -5.70 13.89
N THR A 360 11.44 -5.40 12.68
CA THR A 360 12.23 -5.21 11.46
C THR A 360 11.79 -3.93 10.77
N CYS A 361 12.43 -3.58 9.67
CA CYS A 361 11.97 -2.50 8.80
C CYS A 361 11.23 -3.04 7.58
N ARG A 362 10.27 -2.26 7.09
CA ARG A 362 9.74 -2.41 5.73
C ARG A 362 10.89 -2.29 4.73
N GLN A 363 10.77 -2.91 3.55
CA GLN A 363 11.85 -2.96 2.54
C GLN A 363 12.41 -1.57 2.15
N ASP A 364 11.56 -0.54 2.11
CA ASP A 364 11.97 0.84 1.81
C ASP A 364 12.38 1.64 3.06
N GLN A 365 12.41 0.98 4.22
CA GLN A 365 12.74 1.55 5.51
C GLN A 365 11.90 2.78 5.90
N LEU A 366 10.65 2.89 5.41
CA LEU A 366 9.75 3.98 5.81
C LEU A 366 8.83 3.63 6.99
N ALA A 367 8.82 2.36 7.41
CA ALA A 367 8.01 1.89 8.52
C ALA A 367 8.72 0.80 9.33
N VAL A 368 8.40 0.73 10.62
CA VAL A 368 8.69 -0.44 11.45
C VAL A 368 7.70 -1.54 11.06
N ALA A 369 8.18 -2.77 11.01
CA ALA A 369 7.46 -3.93 10.51
C ALA A 369 7.73 -5.15 11.38
N VAL A 370 6.94 -6.20 11.16
CA VAL A 370 7.11 -7.53 11.74
C VAL A 370 6.93 -8.57 10.64
N CYS A 371 7.63 -9.69 10.75
CA CYS A 371 7.34 -10.80 9.84
C CYS A 371 5.92 -11.31 10.10
N ASN A 372 5.10 -11.41 9.05
CA ASN A 372 3.72 -11.89 9.17
C ASN A 372 3.58 -13.42 9.03
N LEU A 373 4.66 -14.17 9.23
CA LEU A 373 4.63 -15.62 9.26
C LEU A 373 3.88 -16.10 10.51
N GLN A 374 2.81 -16.87 10.32
CA GLN A 374 1.96 -17.36 11.40
C GLN A 374 1.55 -18.81 11.19
N LYS A 375 1.04 -19.43 12.27
CA LYS A 375 0.44 -20.76 12.25
C LYS A 375 -1.06 -20.67 11.97
N TYR A 376 -1.53 -21.46 11.02
CA TYR A 376 -2.94 -21.64 10.68
C TYR A 376 -3.58 -22.77 11.50
N PRO A 377 -4.90 -22.73 11.72
CA PRO A 377 -5.62 -23.80 12.40
C PRO A 377 -5.73 -25.08 11.55
N GLN A 378 -5.58 -24.97 10.23
CA GLN A 378 -5.62 -26.07 9.27
C GLN A 378 -4.34 -26.03 8.43
N GLU A 379 -4.01 -27.17 7.80
CA GLU A 379 -2.91 -27.23 6.86
C GLU A 379 -3.18 -26.32 5.66
N LEU A 380 -2.13 -25.64 5.22
CA LEU A 380 -2.21 -24.84 4.00
C LEU A 380 -2.32 -25.75 2.78
N PRO A 381 -2.96 -25.28 1.68
CA PRO A 381 -2.93 -25.98 0.41
C PRO A 381 -1.49 -26.32 0.00
N LEU A 382 -1.31 -27.48 -0.62
CA LEU A 382 0.01 -28.04 -0.94
C LEU A 382 0.90 -27.05 -1.72
N GLU A 383 0.31 -26.27 -2.64
CA GLU A 383 1.03 -25.30 -3.46
C GLU A 383 1.60 -24.09 -2.69
N TYR A 384 1.12 -23.86 -1.47
CA TYR A 384 1.49 -22.73 -0.61
C TYR A 384 2.30 -23.16 0.64
N GLN A 385 2.71 -24.42 0.71
CA GLN A 385 3.60 -24.91 1.76
C GLN A 385 5.06 -24.65 1.37
N TYR A 386 5.71 -23.63 1.93
CA TYR A 386 7.03 -23.16 1.47
C TYR A 386 8.24 -23.63 2.28
N PHE A 387 8.04 -24.03 3.52
CA PHE A 387 9.14 -24.16 4.46
C PHE A 387 9.61 -25.60 4.63
N ASP A 388 10.89 -25.86 4.34
CA ASP A 388 11.54 -27.13 4.70
C ASP A 388 11.99 -27.15 6.17
N ARG A 389 12.18 -25.96 6.75
CA ARG A 389 12.49 -25.74 8.16
C ARG A 389 12.05 -24.34 8.58
N ILE A 390 11.59 -24.21 9.82
CA ILE A 390 11.41 -22.94 10.50
C ILE A 390 12.06 -23.12 11.89
N PRO A 391 12.89 -22.18 12.38
CA PRO A 391 13.45 -22.28 13.72
C PRO A 391 12.37 -22.55 14.77
N GLU A 392 12.63 -23.46 15.69
CA GLU A 392 11.74 -23.79 16.83
C GLU A 392 10.37 -24.40 16.46
N VAL A 393 10.15 -24.75 15.18
CA VAL A 393 8.93 -25.43 14.71
C VAL A 393 9.27 -26.88 14.34
N ALA A 394 8.47 -27.82 14.84
CA ALA A 394 8.61 -29.24 14.53
C ALA A 394 8.24 -29.55 13.06
N ALA A 395 8.89 -30.55 12.46
CA ALA A 395 8.74 -30.85 11.03
C ALA A 395 7.31 -31.25 10.63
N ASP A 396 6.57 -31.91 11.51
CA ASP A 396 5.16 -32.28 11.33
C ASP A 396 4.19 -31.09 11.41
N GLN A 397 4.65 -29.93 11.89
CA GLN A 397 3.86 -28.71 12.02
C GLN A 397 4.06 -27.75 10.83
N LEU A 398 5.08 -27.96 9.98
CA LEU A 398 5.47 -26.98 8.94
C LEU A 398 4.37 -26.72 7.90
N SER A 399 3.48 -27.69 7.62
CA SER A 399 2.35 -27.54 6.69
C SER A 399 1.32 -26.50 7.15
N PHE A 400 1.36 -26.11 8.43
CA PHE A 400 0.45 -25.12 9.02
C PHE A 400 1.01 -23.69 8.99
N PHE A 401 2.24 -23.47 8.51
CA PHE A 401 2.88 -22.16 8.57
C PHE A 401 2.94 -21.49 7.19
N GLY A 402 2.50 -20.23 7.15
CA GLY A 402 2.57 -19.36 5.98
C GLY A 402 2.39 -17.90 6.37
N GLY A 403 2.57 -17.00 5.40
CA GLY A 403 2.29 -15.58 5.56
C GLY A 403 0.80 -15.33 5.82
N ALA A 404 0.50 -14.38 6.70
CA ALA A 404 -0.87 -14.09 7.16
C ALA A 404 -1.84 -13.59 6.08
N VAL A 405 -1.33 -13.20 4.91
CA VAL A 405 -2.10 -12.60 3.81
C VAL A 405 -2.29 -13.65 2.72
N GLU A 406 -3.52 -14.17 2.61
CA GLU A 406 -3.87 -15.22 1.65
C GLU A 406 -3.49 -14.83 0.23
N ILE A 407 -3.98 -13.68 -0.25
CA ILE A 407 -3.80 -13.19 -1.62
C ILE A 407 -2.35 -12.81 -1.98
N ALA A 408 -1.40 -12.98 -1.06
CA ALA A 408 0.02 -12.89 -1.35
C ALA A 408 0.62 -14.29 -1.56
N ASP A 409 -0.16 -15.23 -2.08
CA ASP A 409 0.16 -16.66 -2.18
C ASP A 409 0.60 -17.27 -0.84
N TYR A 410 0.13 -16.77 0.31
CA TYR A 410 0.66 -17.10 1.65
C TYR A 410 2.17 -16.91 1.80
N CYS A 411 2.81 -16.10 0.96
CA CYS A 411 4.22 -15.77 1.10
C CYS A 411 4.42 -14.84 2.30
N PRO A 412 5.30 -15.17 3.26
CA PRO A 412 5.53 -14.34 4.43
C PRO A 412 6.46 -13.17 4.11
N PHE A 413 6.12 -11.99 4.64
CA PHE A 413 6.86 -10.75 4.42
C PHE A 413 6.86 -9.82 5.64
N SER A 414 7.79 -8.88 5.62
CA SER A 414 7.86 -7.80 6.62
C SER A 414 6.68 -6.86 6.42
N GLN A 415 5.70 -6.93 7.31
CA GLN A 415 4.44 -6.19 7.24
C GLN A 415 4.37 -5.09 8.30
N GLU A 416 3.85 -3.92 7.94
CA GLU A 416 3.47 -2.86 8.88
C GLU A 416 2.44 -3.34 9.91
N PHE A 417 2.38 -2.66 11.06
CA PHE A 417 1.41 -2.95 12.09
C PHE A 417 1.01 -1.69 12.85
N SER A 418 -0.07 -1.81 13.62
CA SER A 418 -0.54 -0.75 14.50
C SER A 418 -0.32 -1.15 15.95
N TRP A 419 0.03 -0.18 16.78
CA TRP A 419 0.11 -0.34 18.22
C TRP A 419 -1.28 -0.17 18.81
N HIS A 420 -1.71 -1.15 19.61
CA HIS A 420 -2.98 -1.12 20.33
C HIS A 420 -2.71 -1.19 21.84
N LEU A 421 -3.47 -0.42 22.62
CA LEU A 421 -3.45 -0.47 24.08
C LEU A 421 -4.85 -0.83 24.57
N SER A 422 -4.97 -1.95 25.29
CA SER A 422 -6.27 -2.45 25.77
C SER A 422 -7.32 -2.62 24.66
N GLY A 423 -6.86 -2.93 23.43
CA GLY A 423 -7.70 -3.06 22.25
C GLY A 423 -7.89 -1.76 21.45
N GLU A 424 -7.61 -0.60 22.03
CA GLU A 424 -7.76 0.70 21.35
C GLU A 424 -6.53 1.04 20.50
N TYR A 425 -6.77 1.47 19.25
CA TYR A 425 -5.72 1.97 18.36
C TYR A 425 -4.97 3.14 19.00
N GLN A 426 -3.64 3.13 18.90
CA GLN A 426 -2.79 4.22 19.37
C GLN A 426 -2.11 4.95 18.22
N ARG A 427 -1.40 4.19 17.37
CA ARG A 427 -0.60 4.71 16.25
C ARG A 427 -0.25 3.60 15.27
N ASN A 428 0.02 3.94 14.03
CA ASN A 428 0.60 3.00 13.06
C ASN A 428 2.14 3.05 13.13
N SER A 429 2.81 2.12 12.44
CA SER A 429 4.27 1.97 12.49
C SER A 429 5.04 2.77 11.42
N TYR A 430 4.36 3.66 10.68
CA TYR A 430 4.98 4.48 9.64
C TYR A 430 5.79 5.63 10.23
N CYS A 431 7.05 5.76 9.84
CA CYS A 431 8.00 6.68 10.47
C CYS A 431 7.77 8.15 10.12
N ARG A 432 7.14 8.44 8.97
CA ARG A 432 7.05 9.82 8.45
C ARG A 432 5.87 10.64 8.95
N VAL A 433 5.01 10.07 9.79
CA VAL A 433 3.84 10.72 10.36
C VAL A 433 4.15 11.18 11.78
N SER A 434 4.20 12.49 11.99
CA SER A 434 4.56 13.10 13.28
C SER A 434 3.61 12.69 14.41
N GLU A 435 2.34 12.44 14.09
CA GLU A 435 1.29 11.99 14.99
C GLU A 435 1.57 10.59 15.57
N ASN A 436 2.48 9.83 14.99
CA ASN A 436 2.92 8.53 15.53
C ASN A 436 4.00 8.66 16.61
N GLN A 437 4.46 9.87 16.95
CA GLN A 437 5.48 10.07 17.99
C GLN A 437 5.01 9.48 19.33
N PRO A 438 5.76 8.53 19.94
CA PRO A 438 5.37 7.98 21.23
C PRO A 438 5.61 8.99 22.35
N ASP A 439 4.76 8.93 23.38
CA ASP A 439 4.97 9.65 24.62
C ASP A 439 6.35 9.37 25.21
N TRP A 440 6.95 10.38 25.85
CA TRP A 440 8.33 10.29 26.34
C TRP A 440 8.56 9.10 27.29
N TRP A 441 7.55 8.71 28.10
CA TRP A 441 7.67 7.59 29.04
C TRP A 441 7.52 6.20 28.38
N ARG A 442 7.13 6.14 27.09
CA ARG A 442 7.04 4.91 26.28
C ARG A 442 8.09 4.87 25.17
N ASN A 443 8.86 5.95 24.99
CA ASN A 443 9.84 6.08 23.93
C ASN A 443 11.18 5.42 24.27
N TYR A 444 11.17 4.13 24.60
CA TYR A 444 12.38 3.39 25.04
C TYR A 444 13.52 3.42 24.02
N GLY A 445 13.19 3.50 22.74
CA GLY A 445 14.15 3.53 21.63
C GLY A 445 14.73 4.91 21.31
N ALA A 446 14.37 5.96 22.05
CA ALA A 446 14.65 7.36 21.69
C ALA A 446 14.22 7.71 20.25
N GLU A 447 13.12 7.09 19.79
CA GLU A 447 12.57 7.24 18.45
C GLU A 447 12.09 8.68 18.19
N GLN A 448 12.19 9.09 16.94
CA GLN A 448 11.66 10.35 16.43
C GLN A 448 10.89 10.09 15.14
N TYR A 449 9.60 10.41 15.14
CA TYR A 449 8.71 10.34 13.99
C TYR A 449 8.55 11.72 13.35
N GLY A 450 8.37 11.75 12.03
CA GLY A 450 8.23 13.00 11.27
C GLY A 450 8.76 12.85 9.84
N PRO A 451 8.56 13.87 8.99
CA PRO A 451 8.75 13.76 7.53
C PRO A 451 10.15 13.26 7.10
N ASP A 452 11.18 13.55 7.90
CA ASP A 452 12.57 13.18 7.66
C ASP A 452 13.00 11.90 8.39
N SER A 453 12.06 11.14 8.95
CA SER A 453 12.36 9.92 9.71
C SER A 453 12.25 8.65 8.89
N VAL A 454 13.14 7.71 9.19
CA VAL A 454 13.22 6.38 8.55
C VAL A 454 13.40 5.30 9.61
N CYS A 455 13.02 4.07 9.27
CA CYS A 455 13.21 2.89 10.09
C CYS A 455 14.67 2.43 10.02
N LEU A 456 15.34 2.36 11.17
CA LEU A 456 16.70 1.83 11.29
C LEU A 456 16.70 0.56 12.12
N TYR A 457 17.52 -0.41 11.72
CA TYR A 457 17.74 -1.63 12.49
C TYR A 457 18.54 -1.33 13.77
N GLN A 458 18.16 -1.98 14.85
CA GLN A 458 18.81 -1.96 16.15
C GLN A 458 19.61 -3.25 16.34
N LYS A 459 20.91 -3.14 16.60
CA LYS A 459 21.77 -4.30 16.87
C LYS A 459 21.62 -4.81 18.31
N SER A 460 21.13 -3.96 19.22
CA SER A 460 20.81 -4.28 20.61
C SER A 460 19.53 -3.58 21.01
N ALA A 461 18.79 -4.15 21.97
CA ALA A 461 17.70 -3.45 22.63
C ALA A 461 18.21 -2.12 23.19
N PHE A 462 17.43 -1.06 23.00
CA PHE A 462 17.70 0.22 23.64
C PHE A 462 17.38 0.15 25.12
N VAL A 463 18.24 0.77 25.91
CA VAL A 463 18.15 0.85 27.36
C VAL A 463 17.95 2.31 27.73
N MET A 464 16.84 2.59 28.41
CA MET A 464 16.52 3.89 28.99
C MET A 464 16.79 3.82 30.49
N GLU A 465 17.79 4.55 30.98
CA GLU A 465 18.26 4.46 32.35
C GLU A 465 18.41 5.80 33.08
N GLN A 466 18.09 5.76 34.36
CA GLN A 466 18.35 6.73 35.41
C GLN A 466 19.27 6.07 36.44
N CYS A 467 19.82 6.84 37.37
CA CYS A 467 20.74 6.29 38.37
C CYS A 467 20.14 5.12 39.19
N THR A 468 18.82 5.12 39.44
CA THR A 468 18.14 4.08 40.22
C THR A 468 17.23 3.16 39.39
N LYS A 469 17.04 3.44 38.10
CA LYS A 469 16.02 2.77 37.30
C LYS A 469 16.53 2.47 35.90
N LYS A 470 16.31 1.24 35.44
CA LYS A 470 16.69 0.79 34.10
C LYS A 470 15.48 0.16 33.42
N MET A 471 15.20 0.60 32.19
CA MET A 471 14.06 0.13 31.41
C MET A 471 14.53 -0.30 30.02
N THR A 472 13.93 -1.38 29.51
CA THR A 472 14.10 -1.86 28.14
C THR A 472 12.75 -2.31 27.63
N TYR A 473 12.50 -2.18 26.33
CA TYR A 473 11.28 -2.70 25.72
C TYR A 473 11.55 -4.11 25.16
N PRO A 474 10.67 -5.10 25.42
CA PRO A 474 10.91 -6.46 24.96
C PRO A 474 10.70 -6.60 23.44
N ASP A 475 9.85 -5.75 22.84
CA ASP A 475 9.65 -5.69 21.39
C ASP A 475 10.70 -4.74 20.79
N TRP A 476 11.76 -5.27 20.20
CA TRP A 476 12.85 -4.46 19.64
C TRP A 476 13.44 -5.10 18.39
N GLY A 477 14.32 -4.36 17.72
CA GLY A 477 15.02 -4.81 16.49
C GLY A 477 15.08 -3.73 15.42
N SER A 478 14.21 -2.72 15.53
CA SER A 478 14.23 -1.51 14.72
C SER A 478 13.41 -0.39 15.36
N GLY A 479 13.61 0.84 14.91
CA GLY A 479 12.83 2.01 15.34
C GLY A 479 12.94 3.17 14.35
N CYS A 480 12.12 4.20 14.53
CA CYS A 480 12.12 5.38 13.66
C CYS A 480 13.09 6.46 14.15
N TYR A 481 13.97 6.94 13.26
CA TYR A 481 14.96 7.97 13.57
C TYR A 481 15.05 8.99 12.45
N LYS A 482 15.25 10.25 12.81
CA LYS A 482 15.44 11.34 11.86
C LYS A 482 16.75 11.17 11.11
N VAL A 483 16.73 11.40 9.81
CA VAL A 483 17.92 11.44 8.97
C VAL A 483 18.06 12.78 8.25
N TRP A 484 19.28 13.07 7.81
CA TRP A 484 19.59 14.24 7.01
C TRP A 484 20.61 13.90 5.94
N CYS A 485 20.35 14.33 4.71
CA CYS A 485 21.27 14.18 3.58
C CYS A 485 22.08 15.47 3.39
N SER A 486 23.38 15.32 3.19
CA SER A 486 24.30 16.42 2.90
C SER A 486 25.36 15.97 1.91
N ALA A 487 26.22 16.89 1.44
CA ALA A 487 27.39 16.53 0.63
C ALA A 487 28.35 15.55 1.34
N GLN A 488 28.27 15.43 2.66
CA GLN A 488 29.04 14.47 3.46
C GLN A 488 28.34 13.10 3.61
N GLY A 489 27.20 12.92 2.94
CA GLY A 489 26.38 11.71 2.98
C GLY A 489 25.25 11.78 4.00
N LEU A 490 24.86 10.61 4.49
CA LEU A 490 23.72 10.42 5.38
C LEU A 490 24.11 10.61 6.85
N THR A 491 23.34 11.42 7.57
CA THR A 491 23.48 11.64 9.02
C THR A 491 22.22 11.16 9.72
N VAL A 492 22.38 10.34 10.76
CA VAL A 492 21.30 9.89 11.65
C VAL A 492 21.28 10.76 12.90
N TYR A 493 20.10 11.20 13.30
CA TYR A 493 19.89 11.96 14.54
C TYR A 493 19.20 11.09 15.57
N VAL A 494 19.76 11.08 16.78
CA VAL A 494 19.08 10.58 17.98
C VAL A 494 19.01 11.75 18.94
N GLN A 495 17.83 12.35 19.04
CA GLN A 495 17.58 13.56 19.83
C GLN A 495 18.46 14.72 19.34
N ASP A 496 19.28 15.31 20.21
CA ASP A 496 20.18 16.41 19.92
C ASP A 496 21.53 15.97 19.33
N ARG A 497 21.78 14.65 19.23
CA ARG A 497 23.04 14.10 18.73
C ARG A 497 22.94 13.59 17.30
N SER A 498 24.00 13.82 16.54
CA SER A 498 24.15 13.39 15.15
C SER A 498 25.25 12.34 14.99
N PHE A 499 25.02 11.41 14.07
CA PHE A 499 25.89 10.28 13.78
C PHE A 499 26.01 10.11 12.27
N HIS A 500 27.23 10.20 11.73
CA HIS A 500 27.44 10.07 10.28
C HIS A 500 27.52 8.60 9.85
N CYS A 501 26.75 8.25 8.82
CA CYS A 501 26.77 6.96 8.16
C CYS A 501 27.70 6.99 6.95
N VAL A 502 28.90 6.43 7.15
CA VAL A 502 29.99 6.32 6.18
C VAL A 502 29.74 5.14 5.23
N ARG A 503 29.21 4.03 5.76
CA ARG A 503 28.91 2.83 4.97
C ARG A 503 27.71 2.07 5.51
N LYS A 504 27.03 1.33 4.62
CA LYS A 504 25.97 0.38 5.01
C LYS A 504 26.51 -0.63 6.02
N GLY A 505 25.74 -0.90 7.06
CA GLY A 505 26.10 -1.85 8.12
C GLY A 505 27.03 -1.29 9.20
N GLN A 506 27.45 -0.02 9.11
CA GLN A 506 28.19 0.64 10.18
C GLN A 506 27.38 0.66 11.47
N LEU A 507 27.99 0.28 12.59
CA LEU A 507 27.36 0.33 13.91
C LEU A 507 27.55 1.71 14.52
N LEU A 508 26.45 2.31 14.98
CA LEU A 508 26.41 3.57 15.70
C LEU A 508 26.15 3.28 17.17
N SER A 509 27.16 3.48 18.03
CA SER A 509 26.98 3.39 19.48
C SER A 509 26.36 4.69 19.98
N VAL A 510 25.12 4.59 20.45
CA VAL A 510 24.29 5.71 20.91
C VAL A 510 24.29 5.72 22.44
N SER A 511 24.57 6.89 23.01
CA SER A 511 24.47 7.25 24.42
C SER A 511 24.09 8.73 24.47
N VAL A 512 22.82 9.01 24.72
CA VAL A 512 22.26 10.38 24.69
C VAL A 512 21.47 10.65 25.96
N ARG A 513 21.58 11.87 26.49
CA ARG A 513 20.85 12.29 27.69
C ARG A 513 19.66 13.15 27.27
N VAL A 514 18.47 12.76 27.70
CA VAL A 514 17.22 13.52 27.52
C VAL A 514 16.61 13.71 28.90
N ASN A 515 16.59 14.95 29.38
CA ASN A 515 16.23 15.26 30.77
C ASN A 515 17.12 14.43 31.73
N ASP A 516 16.51 13.73 32.69
CA ASP A 516 17.20 12.88 33.66
C ASP A 516 17.51 11.46 33.15
N TRP A 517 17.11 11.13 31.92
CA TRP A 517 17.26 9.79 31.34
C TRP A 517 18.44 9.73 30.38
N VAL A 518 19.16 8.61 30.40
CA VAL A 518 20.19 8.25 29.44
C VAL A 518 19.68 7.10 28.59
N TYR A 519 19.72 7.26 27.26
CA TYR A 519 19.38 6.23 26.29
C TYR A 519 20.65 5.63 25.72
N ASN A 520 20.80 4.32 25.85
CA ASN A 520 21.93 3.58 25.32
C ASN A 520 21.46 2.50 24.33
N GLY A 521 22.11 2.41 23.18
CA GLY A 521 21.75 1.43 22.16
C GLY A 521 22.73 1.40 21.01
N VAL A 522 22.50 0.49 20.06
CA VAL A 522 23.32 0.38 18.86
C VAL A 522 22.41 0.36 17.63
N LEU A 523 22.58 1.35 16.75
CA LEU A 523 21.90 1.42 15.46
C LEU A 523 22.80 0.92 14.34
N ILE A 524 22.19 0.45 13.25
CA ILE A 524 22.88 0.02 12.04
C ILE A 524 22.61 1.04 10.92
N CYS A 525 23.67 1.63 10.38
CA CYS A 525 23.57 2.55 9.26
C CYS A 525 23.01 1.87 8.00
N PRO A 526 22.06 2.49 7.31
CA PRO A 526 21.62 2.04 6.00
C PRO A 526 22.59 2.49 4.91
N ALA A 527 22.32 2.16 3.64
CA ALA A 527 23.10 2.77 2.56
C ALA A 527 22.66 4.22 2.35
N CYS A 528 23.61 5.10 2.06
CA CYS A 528 23.32 6.50 1.75
C CYS A 528 22.41 6.62 0.51
N THR A 529 22.67 5.81 -0.52
CA THR A 529 21.93 5.81 -1.79
C THR A 529 20.47 5.38 -1.66
N ASP A 530 20.08 4.82 -0.51
CA ASP A 530 18.69 4.45 -0.24
C ASP A 530 17.84 5.71 0.05
N PHE A 531 18.46 6.82 0.49
CA PHE A 531 17.75 8.03 0.95
C PHE A 531 18.27 9.35 0.37
N CYS A 532 19.52 9.42 -0.06
CA CYS A 532 20.16 10.63 -0.53
C CYS A 532 20.47 10.54 -2.04
N ASP A 533 20.24 11.63 -2.75
CA ASP A 533 20.59 11.75 -4.18
C ASP A 533 22.11 11.85 -4.39
N ASP A 534 22.79 12.58 -3.50
CA ASP A 534 24.23 12.77 -3.51
C ASP A 534 24.89 12.02 -2.35
N CYS A 535 25.72 11.03 -2.68
CA CYS A 535 26.47 10.24 -1.71
C CYS A 535 27.98 10.29 -2.00
N PRO A 536 28.82 10.59 -0.99
CA PRO A 536 30.27 10.65 -1.19
C PRO A 536 30.84 9.28 -1.57
N LEU A 537 31.84 9.29 -2.45
CA LEU A 537 32.56 8.08 -2.83
C LEU A 537 33.41 7.57 -1.64
N PRO A 538 33.71 6.26 -1.56
CA PRO A 538 34.46 5.67 -0.44
C PRO A 538 35.78 6.38 -0.09
N HIS A 539 36.44 6.98 -1.08
CA HIS A 539 37.74 7.67 -0.93
C HIS A 539 37.62 9.10 -0.39
N GLN A 540 36.41 9.68 -0.38
CA GLN A 540 36.13 11.04 0.10
C GLN A 540 35.70 11.06 1.57
N LEU A 541 35.55 9.88 2.19
CA LEU A 541 35.05 9.74 3.54
C LEU A 541 36.17 9.96 4.56
N PRO A 542 36.04 10.93 5.47
CA PRO A 542 37.06 11.16 6.49
C PRO A 542 37.17 9.97 7.45
N ALA A 543 38.39 9.71 7.95
CA ALA A 543 38.63 8.77 9.04
C ALA A 543 38.10 9.36 10.35
N LEU A 544 36.79 9.29 10.58
CA LEU A 544 36.15 9.99 11.69
C LEU A 544 35.60 9.02 12.75
N ASN A 545 35.99 9.26 14.01
CA ASN A 545 35.49 8.64 15.25
C ASN A 545 34.01 9.00 15.55
N SER A 546 33.21 9.45 14.58
CA SER A 546 31.83 9.91 14.77
C SER A 546 30.81 8.78 14.96
N SER A 547 31.24 7.51 14.96
CA SER A 547 30.38 6.35 15.16
C SER A 547 30.13 6.02 16.63
N ARG A 548 30.78 6.73 17.57
CA ARG A 548 30.70 6.45 19.00
C ARG A 548 30.43 7.72 19.79
N SER A 549 29.33 7.73 20.54
CA SER A 549 29.18 8.64 21.68
C SER A 549 29.94 8.09 22.88
N ASN A 550 30.57 8.97 23.67
CA ASN A 550 31.10 8.58 24.98
C ASN A 550 29.96 8.07 25.88
N PRO A 551 30.12 6.95 26.59
CA PRO A 551 29.12 6.47 27.53
C PRO A 551 28.83 7.54 28.60
N ILE A 552 27.55 7.82 28.82
CA ILE A 552 27.10 8.76 29.83
C ILE A 552 26.73 7.97 31.09
N ASP A 553 27.44 8.21 32.20
CA ASP A 553 27.05 7.68 33.50
C ASP A 553 25.83 8.46 34.04
N PRO A 554 24.65 7.85 34.22
CA PRO A 554 23.47 8.52 34.76
C PRO A 554 23.64 8.99 36.22
N CYS A 555 24.62 8.46 36.98
CA CYS A 555 24.84 8.79 38.39
C CYS A 555 25.86 9.91 38.64
N SER A 556 26.58 10.36 37.60
CA SER A 556 27.69 11.32 37.68
C SER A 556 27.30 12.75 38.14
N GLY A 557 25.99 13.03 38.30
CA GLY A 557 25.45 14.27 38.86
C GLY A 557 24.75 14.13 40.22
N SER A 558 24.96 13.01 40.95
CA SER A 558 24.26 12.78 42.23
C SER A 558 24.58 13.89 43.25
N PRO A 559 23.57 14.55 43.85
CA PRO A 559 23.78 15.65 44.81
C PRO A 559 24.57 15.21 46.06
N GLY A 560 24.70 13.91 46.32
CA GLY A 560 25.51 13.38 47.42
C GLY A 560 26.99 13.75 47.34
N LEU A 561 27.60 13.84 46.14
CA LEU A 561 29.01 14.23 45.99
C LEU A 561 29.20 15.74 46.20
N ALA A 562 28.27 16.56 45.73
CA ALA A 562 28.27 18.00 45.99
C ALA A 562 28.04 18.29 47.48
N VAL A 563 27.06 17.63 48.11
CA VAL A 563 26.75 17.78 49.53
C VAL A 563 27.91 17.32 50.41
N THR A 564 28.57 16.20 50.07
CA THR A 564 29.77 15.76 50.80
C THR A 564 30.96 16.69 50.61
N LEU A 565 31.19 17.24 49.41
CA LEU A 565 32.21 18.28 49.19
C LEU A 565 31.91 19.56 49.97
N TRP A 566 30.66 20.02 49.98
CA TRP A 566 30.22 21.19 50.74
C TRP A 566 30.35 20.97 52.24
N LEU A 567 30.00 19.79 52.76
CA LEU A 567 30.20 19.41 54.16
C LEU A 567 31.69 19.31 54.53
N LEU A 568 32.54 18.81 53.63
CA LEU A 568 34.00 18.80 53.81
C LEU A 568 34.57 20.23 53.86
N LEU A 569 34.14 21.10 52.95
CA LEU A 569 34.53 22.53 52.92
C LEU A 569 34.08 23.28 54.18
N LEU A 570 32.84 23.04 54.64
CA LEU A 570 32.31 23.61 55.89
C LEU A 570 33.06 23.12 57.13
N ASN A 571 33.54 21.88 57.14
CA ASN A 571 34.34 21.34 58.25
C ASN A 571 35.83 21.74 58.19
N LEU A 572 36.35 22.12 57.02
CA LEU A 572 37.73 22.60 56.84
C LEU A 572 37.90 24.09 57.17
N LEU A 573 36.86 24.90 56.97
CA LEU A 573 36.87 26.34 57.25
C LEU A 573 37.25 26.71 58.71
N PRO A 574 36.73 26.05 59.76
CA PRO A 574 37.14 26.31 61.15
C PRO A 574 38.59 25.91 61.43
N LEU A 575 39.07 24.84 60.78
CA LEU A 575 40.43 24.33 60.95
C LEU A 575 41.47 25.29 60.35
N VAL A 576 41.18 25.83 59.17
CA VAL A 576 42.03 26.83 58.51
C VAL A 576 41.97 28.18 59.24
N ALA A 577 40.80 28.58 59.75
CA ALA A 577 40.66 29.78 60.57
C ALA A 577 41.43 29.66 61.91
N GLY A 578 41.41 28.48 62.54
CA GLY A 578 42.18 28.20 63.76
C GLY A 578 43.70 28.24 63.54
N LEU A 579 44.18 27.70 62.41
CA LEU A 579 45.59 27.76 62.01
C LEU A 579 46.07 29.18 61.73
N LEU A 580 45.22 30.03 61.12
CA LEU A 580 45.54 31.43 60.85
C LEU A 580 45.53 32.30 62.12
N LEU A 581 44.64 32.01 63.08
CA LEU A 581 44.60 32.71 64.37
C LEU A 581 45.78 32.35 65.29
N CYS A 582 46.27 31.10 65.24
CA CYS A 582 47.48 30.67 65.96
C CYS A 582 48.79 31.24 65.40
N HIS A 583 48.80 31.81 64.19
CA HIS A 583 49.98 32.48 63.63
C HIS A 583 50.04 33.99 63.92
N CYS A 584 48.98 34.55 64.53
CA CYS A 584 48.86 35.97 64.87
C CYS A 584 48.79 36.25 66.37
N SER A 585 49.20 35.31 67.25
CA SER A 585 49.32 35.52 68.70
C SER A 585 50.75 35.32 69.19
#